data_AF-A0A927MJG4-F1
#
_entry.id   AF-A0A927MJG4-F1
#
_cell.length_a   1.000
_cell.length_b   1.000
_cell.length_c   1.000
_cell.angle_alpha   90.00
_cell.angle_beta   90.00
_cell.angle_gamma   90.00
#
_symmetry.space_group_name_H-M   'P 1'
#
loop_
_entity.id
_entity.type
_entity.pdbx_description
1 polymer ?
#
loop_
_entity_poly.entity_id
_entity_poly.type
_entity_poly.pdbx_seq_one_letter_code
_entity_poly.pdbx_strand_id
1 'polypeptide(L)'
;MSQQLVLALASTIRHDGNGGVADDLADVAGLATWLREQSDPLREYVAEPGWDAGTLDEQLRLDGVDEQLRLDVVALRRAVRTLFARAVRPGPPSRADSSALLSVPDAVEQLNRAAGQLPVRPVLSWPEEEAPMVGWRAEPAEARRRLTAGLARATIEFLTSPARAQLLACPAPRCVRYFVKAHPRQEWCKPSCGNRARVSRHYQRHTTNRP
;
A
#
# COMPACT_ATOMS: atom_id res chain seq x y z
N MET A 1 -9.61 -5.29 5.56
CA MET A 1 -8.19 -5.70 5.45
C MET A 1 -7.49 -4.98 4.29
N SER A 2 -8.16 -4.73 3.16
CA SER A 2 -7.71 -3.85 2.05
C SER A 2 -6.86 -2.63 2.47
N GLN A 3 -7.35 -1.81 3.40
CA GLN A 3 -6.67 -0.61 3.86
C GLN A 3 -5.23 -0.86 4.35
N GLN A 4 -5.01 -1.91 5.14
CA GLN A 4 -3.69 -2.21 5.70
C GLN A 4 -2.70 -2.56 4.60
N LEU A 5 -3.10 -3.42 3.67
CA LEU A 5 -2.26 -3.88 2.56
C LEU A 5 -1.84 -2.73 1.65
N VAL A 6 -2.77 -1.86 1.26
CA VAL A 6 -2.50 -0.75 0.34
C VAL A 6 -1.64 0.33 1.00
N LEU A 7 -1.89 0.62 2.29
CA LEU A 7 -1.03 1.52 3.07
C LEU A 7 0.38 0.93 3.26
N ALA A 8 0.50 -0.38 3.45
CA ALA A 8 1.79 -1.07 3.55
C ALA A 8 2.57 -0.99 2.24
N LEU A 9 1.91 -1.24 1.09
CA LEU A 9 2.52 -1.10 -0.23
C LEU A 9 3.05 0.32 -0.47
N ALA A 10 2.22 1.34 -0.19
CA ALA A 10 2.64 2.73 -0.30
C ALA A 10 3.77 3.09 0.67
N SER A 11 3.85 2.42 1.83
CA SER A 11 4.83 2.67 2.90
C SER A 11 6.18 1.96 2.73
N THR A 12 6.35 1.15 1.67
CA THR A 12 7.67 0.64 1.25
C THR A 12 8.62 1.77 0.83
N ILE A 13 8.07 2.96 0.53
CA ILE A 13 8.81 4.22 0.48
C ILE A 13 8.73 4.89 1.85
N ARG A 14 9.88 5.01 2.51
CA ARG A 14 10.01 5.53 3.88
C ARG A 14 11.21 6.46 4.01
N HIS A 15 11.26 7.23 5.09
CA HIS A 15 12.44 8.03 5.42
C HIS A 15 13.58 7.12 5.90
N ASP A 16 14.79 7.35 5.43
CA ASP A 16 15.98 6.53 5.73
C ASP A 16 16.62 6.84 7.11
N GLY A 17 16.33 8.00 7.69
CA GLY A 17 16.92 8.49 8.94
C GLY A 17 17.89 9.66 8.74
N ASN A 18 18.46 9.79 7.54
CA ASN A 18 19.54 10.70 7.19
C ASN A 18 19.08 11.85 6.28
N GLY A 19 17.77 11.96 6.02
CA GLY A 19 17.20 13.02 5.18
C GLY A 19 16.86 12.57 3.77
N GLY A 20 17.14 11.31 3.43
CA GLY A 20 16.76 10.68 2.18
C GLY A 20 15.53 9.79 2.31
N VAL A 21 15.33 9.00 1.26
CA VAL A 21 14.23 8.05 1.12
C VAL A 21 14.83 6.66 0.95
N ALA A 22 14.36 5.71 1.76
CA ALA A 22 14.63 4.30 1.60
C ALA A 22 13.47 3.63 0.84
N ASP A 23 13.82 2.68 0.00
CA ASP A 23 12.90 1.87 -0.80
C ASP A 23 13.04 0.40 -0.39
N ASP A 24 12.03 -0.13 0.29
CA ASP A 24 12.00 -1.53 0.74
C ASP A 24 11.83 -2.53 -0.42
N LEU A 25 11.52 -2.06 -1.64
CA LEU A 25 11.41 -2.84 -2.87
C LEU A 25 12.57 -2.55 -3.85
N ALA A 26 13.71 -2.06 -3.35
CA ALA A 26 14.88 -1.72 -4.17
C ALA A 26 15.45 -2.95 -4.92
N ASP A 27 15.31 -4.15 -4.36
CA ASP A 27 15.76 -5.41 -4.93
C ASP A 27 14.77 -6.55 -4.66
N VAL A 28 15.06 -7.72 -5.24
CA VAL A 28 14.20 -8.92 -5.16
C VAL A 28 14.09 -9.43 -3.73
N ALA A 29 15.16 -9.34 -2.93
CA ALA A 29 15.17 -9.78 -1.54
C ALA A 29 14.27 -8.91 -0.65
N GLY A 30 14.23 -7.60 -0.91
CA GLY A 30 13.32 -6.65 -0.29
C GLY A 30 11.87 -6.97 -0.61
N LEU A 31 11.54 -7.24 -1.88
CA LEU A 31 10.19 -7.70 -2.25
C LEU A 31 9.82 -9.00 -1.53
N ALA A 32 10.70 -10.00 -1.54
CA ALA A 32 10.42 -11.29 -0.90
C ALA A 32 10.17 -11.14 0.61
N THR A 33 10.91 -10.24 1.27
CA THR A 33 10.71 -9.91 2.69
C THR A 33 9.37 -9.23 2.91
N TRP A 34 9.04 -8.24 2.10
CA TRP A 34 7.77 -7.53 2.19
C TRP A 34 6.57 -8.46 1.95
N LEU A 35 6.63 -9.36 0.96
CA LEU A 35 5.56 -10.32 0.68
C LEU A 35 5.31 -11.27 1.87
N ARG A 36 6.37 -11.74 2.55
CA ARG A 36 6.24 -12.55 3.76
C ARG A 36 5.59 -11.77 4.91
N GLU A 37 5.99 -10.52 5.11
CA GLU A 37 5.38 -9.67 6.15
C GLU A 37 3.91 -9.34 5.87
N GLN A 38 3.48 -9.38 4.60
CA GLN A 38 2.11 -9.11 4.17
C GLN A 38 1.32 -10.37 3.78
N SER A 39 1.79 -11.57 4.10
CA SER A 39 1.16 -12.82 3.67
C SER A 39 -0.29 -12.92 4.15
N ASP A 40 -0.56 -12.62 5.43
CA ASP A 40 -1.91 -12.62 6.00
C ASP A 40 -2.90 -11.69 5.27
N PRO A 41 -2.65 -10.37 5.13
CA PRO A 41 -3.57 -9.50 4.41
C PRO A 41 -3.62 -9.77 2.90
N LEU A 42 -2.60 -10.40 2.31
CA LEU A 42 -2.62 -10.81 0.90
C LEU A 42 -3.60 -11.96 0.64
N ARG A 43 -3.81 -12.88 1.59
CA ARG A 43 -4.65 -14.09 1.38
C ARG A 43 -6.05 -13.81 0.87
N GLU A 44 -6.70 -12.76 1.37
CA GLU A 44 -8.03 -12.33 0.91
C GLU A 44 -8.06 -12.09 -0.61
N TYR A 45 -6.92 -11.69 -1.19
CA TYR A 45 -6.82 -11.29 -2.58
C TYR A 45 -6.20 -12.34 -3.50
N VAL A 46 -5.37 -13.24 -2.97
CA VAL A 46 -4.50 -14.11 -3.77
C VAL A 46 -4.72 -15.61 -3.52
N ALA A 47 -5.44 -16.00 -2.48
CA ALA A 47 -5.61 -17.41 -2.12
C ALA A 47 -6.46 -18.18 -3.15
N GLU A 48 -6.06 -19.43 -3.41
CA GLU A 48 -6.91 -20.39 -4.13
C GLU A 48 -7.89 -21.09 -3.20
N PRO A 49 -8.99 -21.66 -3.74
CA PRO A 49 -9.83 -22.56 -2.98
C PRO A 49 -9.01 -23.73 -2.40
N GLY A 50 -9.00 -23.85 -1.07
CA GLY A 50 -8.27 -24.90 -0.35
C GLY A 50 -6.84 -24.53 0.06
N TRP A 51 -6.36 -23.32 -0.25
CA TRP A 51 -5.09 -22.85 0.30
C TRP A 51 -5.25 -22.44 1.76
N ASP A 52 -4.41 -22.99 2.61
CA ASP A 52 -4.23 -22.51 3.97
C ASP A 52 -3.13 -21.45 4.06
N ALA A 53 -2.82 -21.09 5.28
CA ALA A 53 -1.83 -20.08 5.59
C ALA A 53 -0.42 -20.39 5.07
N GLY A 54 0.01 -21.65 5.20
CA GLY A 54 1.34 -22.11 4.81
C GLY A 54 1.48 -22.27 3.30
N THR A 55 0.38 -22.57 2.61
CA THR A 55 0.38 -22.82 1.16
C THR A 55 0.84 -21.61 0.34
N LEU A 56 0.44 -20.38 0.73
CA LEU A 56 0.88 -19.17 0.03
C LEU A 56 2.38 -18.91 0.21
N ASP A 57 2.90 -19.07 1.42
CA ASP A 57 4.32 -18.86 1.73
C ASP A 57 5.21 -19.89 1.03
N GLU A 58 4.74 -21.14 0.94
CA GLU A 58 5.40 -22.21 0.20
C GLU A 58 5.35 -21.96 -1.31
N GLN A 59 4.21 -21.54 -1.86
CA GLN A 59 4.09 -21.19 -3.28
C GLN A 59 4.99 -20.00 -3.66
N LEU A 60 5.07 -18.97 -2.82
CA LEU A 60 6.00 -17.85 -3.01
C LEU A 60 7.48 -18.29 -3.00
N ARG A 61 7.81 -19.36 -2.28
CA ARG A 61 9.15 -19.98 -2.33
C ARG A 61 9.35 -20.83 -3.57
N LEU A 62 8.32 -21.54 -4.03
CA LEU A 62 8.37 -22.48 -5.16
C LEU A 62 8.37 -21.77 -6.53
N ASP A 63 7.43 -20.84 -6.75
CA ASP A 63 7.33 -20.09 -8.02
C ASP A 63 8.42 -19.00 -8.13
N GLY A 64 9.02 -18.63 -7.00
CA GLY A 64 10.12 -17.68 -6.90
C GLY A 64 9.67 -16.22 -7.00
N VAL A 65 10.14 -15.39 -6.06
CA VAL A 65 10.10 -13.94 -6.22
C VAL A 65 11.22 -13.56 -7.19
N ASP A 66 10.87 -13.01 -8.34
CA ASP A 66 11.82 -12.62 -9.39
C ASP A 66 11.85 -11.09 -9.63
N GLU A 67 12.78 -10.67 -10.48
CA GLU A 67 12.97 -9.26 -10.82
C GLU A 67 11.74 -8.69 -11.54
N GLN A 68 11.06 -9.49 -12.34
CA GLN A 68 9.94 -9.01 -13.12
C GLN A 68 8.68 -8.80 -12.26
N LEU A 69 8.41 -9.67 -11.29
CA LEU A 69 7.41 -9.44 -10.25
C LEU A 69 7.76 -8.19 -9.42
N ARG A 70 9.04 -7.99 -9.07
CA ARG A 70 9.48 -6.77 -8.38
C ARG A 70 9.16 -5.52 -9.17
N LEU A 71 9.49 -5.49 -10.46
CA LEU A 71 9.19 -4.35 -11.33
C LEU A 71 7.69 -4.09 -11.43
N ASP A 72 6.86 -5.13 -11.55
CA ASP A 72 5.40 -4.99 -11.58
C ASP A 72 4.85 -4.41 -10.27
N VAL A 73 5.31 -4.89 -9.11
CA VAL A 73 4.88 -4.40 -7.79
C VAL A 73 5.37 -2.96 -7.56
N VAL A 74 6.59 -2.62 -7.98
CA VAL A 74 7.11 -1.25 -7.93
C VAL A 74 6.27 -0.31 -8.82
N ALA A 75 5.89 -0.78 -10.01
CA ALA A 75 5.05 -0.02 -10.92
C ALA A 75 3.64 0.18 -10.33
N LEU A 76 3.05 -0.85 -9.71
CA LEU A 76 1.78 -0.73 -8.98
C LEU A 76 1.86 0.25 -7.81
N ARG A 77 2.93 0.20 -7.01
CA ARG A 77 3.16 1.16 -5.93
C ARG A 77 3.22 2.59 -6.47
N ARG A 78 3.86 2.82 -7.62
CA ARG A 78 3.91 4.14 -8.26
C ARG A 78 2.51 4.63 -8.63
N ALA A 79 1.66 3.77 -9.18
CA ALA A 79 0.25 4.08 -9.45
C ALA A 79 -0.53 4.39 -8.15
N VAL A 80 -0.38 3.55 -7.11
CA VAL A 80 -1.01 3.74 -5.79
C VAL A 80 -0.63 5.09 -5.20
N ARG A 81 0.67 5.42 -5.16
CA ARG A 81 1.15 6.69 -4.61
C ARG A 81 0.69 7.89 -5.43
N THR A 82 0.58 7.75 -6.76
CA THR A 82 -0.04 8.77 -7.63
C THR A 82 -1.49 9.04 -7.25
N LEU A 83 -2.28 7.99 -7.04
CA LEU A 83 -3.69 8.13 -6.68
C LEU A 83 -3.88 8.59 -5.24
N PHE A 84 -2.98 8.24 -4.33
CA PHE A 84 -2.95 8.79 -2.98
C PHE A 84 -2.67 10.29 -3.00
N ALA A 85 -1.67 10.73 -3.77
CA ALA A 85 -1.39 12.15 -3.98
C ALA A 85 -2.60 12.91 -4.55
N ARG A 86 -3.40 12.27 -5.42
CA ARG A 86 -4.66 12.84 -5.92
C ARG A 86 -5.77 12.86 -4.87
N ALA A 87 -5.86 11.82 -4.05
CA ALA A 87 -6.91 11.62 -3.05
C ALA A 87 -6.77 12.55 -1.83
N VAL A 88 -5.54 12.94 -1.45
CA VAL A 88 -5.31 13.82 -0.29
C VAL A 88 -5.52 15.31 -0.60
N ARG A 89 -5.86 15.69 -1.84
CA ARG A 89 -6.13 17.09 -2.20
C ARG A 89 -7.35 17.63 -1.43
N PRO A 90 -7.34 18.91 -1.01
CA PRO A 90 -6.36 19.96 -1.32
C PRO A 90 -5.08 19.93 -0.47
N GLY A 91 -4.93 18.96 0.45
CA GLY A 91 -3.70 18.76 1.22
C GLY A 91 -2.50 18.41 0.32
N PRO A 92 -1.27 18.66 0.81
CA PRO A 92 -0.06 18.35 0.06
C PRO A 92 0.14 16.83 -0.07
N PRO A 93 0.65 16.34 -1.22
CA PRO A 93 1.07 14.95 -1.35
C PRO A 93 2.32 14.68 -0.51
N SER A 94 2.72 13.40 -0.44
CA SER A 94 3.99 13.04 0.18
C SER A 94 5.17 13.67 -0.56
N ARG A 95 6.17 14.13 0.19
CA ARG A 95 7.37 14.77 -0.38
C ARG A 95 8.21 13.85 -1.25
N ALA A 96 8.13 12.53 -1.04
CA ALA A 96 8.83 11.55 -1.87
C ALA A 96 8.23 11.40 -3.27
N ASP A 97 7.06 11.99 -3.53
CA ASP A 97 6.36 11.81 -4.80
C ASP A 97 6.72 12.87 -5.86
N SER A 98 7.45 13.93 -5.48
CA SER A 98 7.62 15.13 -6.31
C SER A 98 8.24 14.88 -7.70
N SER A 99 9.04 13.84 -7.89
CA SER A 99 9.73 13.52 -9.15
C SER A 99 9.23 12.26 -9.86
N ALA A 100 8.31 11.50 -9.25
CA ALA A 100 8.05 10.13 -9.66
C ALA A 100 6.57 9.78 -9.89
N LEU A 101 5.64 10.74 -9.83
CA LEU A 101 4.23 10.43 -10.11
C LEU A 101 3.97 10.18 -11.59
N LEU A 102 2.93 9.41 -11.86
CA LEU A 102 2.32 9.28 -13.19
C LEU A 102 1.30 10.41 -13.39
N SER A 103 0.76 10.52 -14.61
CA SER A 103 -0.53 11.19 -14.77
C SER A 103 -1.62 10.39 -14.05
N VAL A 104 -2.68 11.06 -13.58
CA VAL A 104 -3.81 10.36 -12.94
C VAL A 104 -4.47 9.34 -13.87
N PRO A 105 -4.74 9.65 -15.16
CA PRO A 105 -5.27 8.67 -16.11
C PRO A 105 -4.37 7.44 -16.26
N ASP A 106 -3.05 7.62 -16.39
CA ASP A 106 -2.12 6.49 -16.54
C ASP A 106 -2.10 5.60 -15.29
N ALA A 107 -2.15 6.20 -14.09
CA ALA A 107 -2.21 5.45 -12.84
C ALA A 107 -3.52 4.65 -12.71
N VAL A 108 -4.66 5.23 -13.11
CA VAL A 108 -5.95 4.53 -13.14
C VAL A 108 -5.91 3.36 -14.12
N GLU A 109 -5.46 3.62 -15.33
CA GLU A 109 -5.38 2.61 -16.39
C GLU A 109 -4.42 1.48 -16.02
N GLN A 110 -3.29 1.79 -15.38
CA GLN A 110 -2.36 0.77 -14.88
C GLN A 110 -2.98 -0.11 -13.79
N LEU A 111 -3.72 0.48 -12.83
CA LEU A 111 -4.43 -0.31 -11.81
C LEU A 111 -5.51 -1.20 -12.43
N ASN A 112 -6.33 -0.64 -13.32
CA ASN A 112 -7.42 -1.38 -13.96
C ASN A 112 -6.88 -2.54 -14.79
N ARG A 113 -5.80 -2.31 -15.55
CA ARG A 113 -5.13 -3.37 -16.32
C ARG A 113 -4.63 -4.48 -15.42
N ALA A 114 -3.92 -4.15 -14.34
CA ALA A 114 -3.39 -5.15 -13.42
C ALA A 114 -4.51 -5.95 -12.74
N ALA A 115 -5.56 -5.29 -12.25
CA ALA A 115 -6.72 -5.97 -11.66
C ALA A 115 -7.43 -6.88 -12.70
N GLY A 116 -7.53 -6.43 -13.95
CA GLY A 116 -8.14 -7.18 -15.05
C GLY A 116 -7.36 -8.42 -15.50
N GLN A 117 -6.09 -8.59 -15.09
CA GLN A 117 -5.30 -9.79 -15.40
C GLN A 117 -5.79 -11.04 -14.65
N LEU A 118 -6.56 -10.86 -13.57
CA LEU A 118 -7.16 -11.95 -12.82
C LEU A 118 -8.65 -11.67 -12.56
N PRO A 119 -9.53 -11.97 -13.52
CA PRO A 119 -10.97 -11.84 -13.31
C PRO A 119 -11.44 -12.69 -12.12
N VAL A 120 -12.30 -12.10 -11.29
CA VAL A 120 -12.90 -12.76 -10.12
C VAL A 120 -14.42 -12.80 -10.24
N ARG A 121 -15.02 -13.90 -9.81
CA ARG A 121 -16.48 -14.05 -9.68
C ARG A 121 -16.91 -13.94 -8.22
N PRO A 122 -18.08 -13.36 -7.92
CA PRO A 122 -18.64 -13.43 -6.58
C PRO A 122 -19.04 -14.87 -6.25
N VAL A 123 -18.87 -15.26 -5.00
CA VAL A 123 -19.26 -16.56 -4.45
C VAL A 123 -20.01 -16.33 -3.15
N LEU A 124 -21.22 -16.87 -3.04
CA LEU A 124 -21.98 -16.86 -1.79
C LEU A 124 -21.50 -17.99 -0.88
N SER A 125 -21.10 -17.65 0.33
CA SER A 125 -20.89 -18.59 1.43
C SER A 125 -21.99 -18.39 2.47
N TRP A 126 -22.58 -19.48 2.95
CA TRP A 126 -23.62 -19.43 3.96
C TRP A 126 -23.42 -20.57 4.97
N PRO A 127 -22.55 -20.38 5.97
CA PRO A 127 -22.39 -21.33 7.06
C PRO A 127 -23.67 -21.39 7.92
N GLU A 128 -23.95 -22.56 8.49
CA GLU A 128 -25.22 -22.85 9.18
C GLU A 128 -25.50 -21.94 10.39
N GLU A 129 -24.45 -21.49 11.09
CA GLU A 129 -24.55 -20.63 12.26
C GLU A 129 -24.03 -19.19 12.04
N GLU A 130 -23.81 -18.79 10.78
CA GLU A 130 -23.27 -17.47 10.45
C GLU A 130 -24.13 -16.71 9.43
N ALA A 131 -23.96 -15.39 9.36
CA ALA A 131 -24.60 -14.58 8.33
C ALA A 131 -24.02 -14.93 6.93
N PRO A 132 -24.83 -14.84 5.85
CA PRO A 132 -24.31 -15.04 4.51
C PRO A 132 -23.21 -14.02 4.17
N MET A 133 -22.15 -14.50 3.54
CA MET A 133 -20.99 -13.69 3.15
C MET A 133 -20.74 -13.79 1.66
N VAL A 134 -20.34 -12.66 1.05
CA VAL A 134 -19.79 -12.66 -0.31
C VAL A 134 -18.28 -12.85 -0.25
N GLY A 135 -17.79 -13.87 -0.94
CA GLY A 135 -16.39 -14.05 -1.27
C GLY A 135 -16.14 -13.78 -2.76
N TRP A 136 -14.87 -13.75 -3.14
CA TRP A 136 -14.46 -13.56 -4.53
C TRP A 136 -13.48 -14.66 -4.94
N ARG A 137 -13.73 -15.30 -6.07
CA ARG A 137 -12.92 -16.43 -6.56
C ARG A 137 -12.37 -16.16 -7.96
N ALA A 138 -11.08 -16.37 -8.14
CA ALA A 138 -10.42 -16.42 -9.44
C ALA A 138 -10.18 -17.87 -9.89
N GLU A 139 -9.94 -18.07 -11.18
CA GLU A 139 -9.39 -19.33 -11.70
C GLU A 139 -7.90 -19.48 -11.33
N PRO A 140 -7.34 -20.71 -11.39
CA PRO A 140 -5.89 -20.98 -11.31
C PRO A 140 -5.06 -20.08 -12.23
N ALA A 141 -3.99 -19.49 -11.68
CA ALA A 141 -3.07 -18.59 -12.36
C ALA A 141 -1.69 -18.57 -11.67
N GLU A 142 -0.64 -18.23 -12.40
CA GLU A 142 0.71 -18.07 -11.84
C GLU A 142 0.76 -17.03 -10.68
N ALA A 143 1.61 -17.27 -9.68
CA ALA A 143 1.71 -16.42 -8.48
C ALA A 143 1.90 -14.94 -8.80
N ARG A 144 2.74 -14.62 -9.79
CA ARG A 144 3.00 -13.23 -10.20
C ARG A 144 1.71 -12.49 -10.58
N ARG A 145 0.88 -13.09 -11.44
CA ARG A 145 -0.38 -12.50 -11.91
C ARG A 145 -1.36 -12.31 -10.76
N ARG A 146 -1.37 -13.24 -9.80
CA ARG A 146 -2.22 -13.15 -8.61
C ARG A 146 -1.83 -12.04 -7.68
N LEU A 147 -0.53 -11.92 -7.39
CA LEU A 147 -0.02 -10.87 -6.52
C LEU A 147 -0.30 -9.49 -7.11
N THR A 148 -0.02 -9.28 -8.39
CA THR A 148 -0.22 -7.98 -9.04
C THR A 148 -1.71 -7.62 -9.14
N ALA A 149 -2.56 -8.55 -9.58
CA ALA A 149 -3.99 -8.32 -9.68
C ALA A 149 -4.66 -8.16 -8.30
N GLY A 150 -4.23 -8.95 -7.32
CA GLY A 150 -4.71 -8.89 -5.94
C GLY A 150 -4.40 -7.55 -5.28
N LEU A 151 -3.16 -7.07 -5.40
CA LEU A 151 -2.76 -5.74 -4.92
C LEU A 151 -3.52 -4.61 -5.63
N ALA A 152 -3.73 -4.74 -6.93
CA ALA A 152 -4.51 -3.77 -7.70
C ALA A 152 -5.98 -3.73 -7.24
N ARG A 153 -6.62 -4.90 -7.05
CA ARG A 153 -7.99 -5.01 -6.53
C ARG A 153 -8.11 -4.43 -5.12
N ALA A 154 -7.21 -4.78 -4.20
CA ALA A 154 -7.17 -4.20 -2.87
C ALA A 154 -7.07 -2.66 -2.91
N THR A 155 -6.28 -2.13 -3.85
CA THR A 155 -6.13 -0.69 -4.07
C THR A 155 -7.43 -0.04 -4.56
N ILE A 156 -8.12 -0.68 -5.52
CA ILE A 156 -9.41 -0.22 -6.03
C ILE A 156 -10.44 -0.18 -4.89
N GLU A 157 -10.57 -1.26 -4.13
CA GLU A 157 -11.47 -1.33 -2.97
C GLU A 157 -11.17 -0.26 -1.92
N PHE A 158 -9.88 -0.02 -1.62
CA PHE A 158 -9.50 1.03 -0.69
C PHE A 158 -9.89 2.43 -1.20
N LEU A 159 -9.57 2.74 -2.47
CA LEU A 159 -9.83 4.06 -3.06
C LEU A 159 -11.32 4.36 -3.23
N THR A 160 -12.17 3.34 -3.33
CA THR A 160 -13.64 3.50 -3.39
C THR A 160 -14.30 3.44 -2.01
N SER A 161 -13.57 3.05 -0.96
CA SER A 161 -14.08 2.97 0.40
C SER A 161 -14.20 4.34 1.11
N PRO A 162 -15.01 4.44 2.18
CA PRO A 162 -15.05 5.63 3.05
C PRO A 162 -13.70 5.98 3.69
N ALA A 163 -12.83 4.99 3.92
CA ALA A 163 -11.50 5.20 4.51
C ALA A 163 -10.61 6.12 3.65
N ARG A 164 -10.85 6.18 2.33
CA ARG A 164 -10.18 7.14 1.44
C ARG A 164 -10.32 8.57 1.94
N ALA A 165 -11.49 8.96 2.45
CA ALA A 165 -11.74 10.32 2.93
C ALA A 165 -10.90 10.70 4.17
N GLN A 166 -10.37 9.69 4.87
CA GLN A 166 -9.53 9.86 6.06
C GLN A 166 -8.03 9.71 5.76
N LEU A 167 -7.66 9.49 4.49
CA LEU A 167 -6.27 9.38 4.04
C LEU A 167 -5.57 10.75 4.07
N LEU A 168 -4.35 10.78 4.59
CA LEU A 168 -3.49 11.96 4.63
C LEU A 168 -2.04 11.60 4.34
N ALA A 169 -1.30 12.51 3.71
CA ALA A 169 0.16 12.49 3.77
C ALA A 169 0.61 13.02 5.14
N CYS A 170 1.60 12.37 5.77
CA CYS A 170 2.06 12.81 7.08
C CYS A 170 2.82 14.15 6.98
N PRO A 171 2.38 15.21 7.70
CA PRO A 171 2.99 16.53 7.59
C PRO A 171 4.28 16.69 8.41
N ALA A 172 4.68 15.66 9.17
CA ALA A 172 5.88 15.76 10.00
C ALA A 172 7.14 15.97 9.14
N PRO A 173 8.10 16.78 9.61
CA PRO A 173 9.35 17.01 8.89
C PRO A 173 9.99 15.71 8.46
N ARG A 174 10.39 15.63 7.19
CA ARG A 174 11.03 14.46 6.56
C ARG A 174 10.18 13.18 6.52
N CYS A 175 8.91 13.19 6.95
CA CYS A 175 8.04 12.03 6.77
C CYS A 175 7.55 11.96 5.33
N VAL A 176 7.49 10.74 4.78
CA VAL A 176 7.04 10.49 3.40
C VAL A 176 5.91 9.46 3.31
N ARG A 177 5.34 9.08 4.46
CA ARG A 177 4.26 8.08 4.55
C ARG A 177 2.89 8.72 4.38
N TYR A 178 1.99 7.94 3.78
CA TYR A 178 0.55 8.15 3.86
C TYR A 178 -0.02 7.37 5.05
N PHE A 179 -1.13 7.83 5.62
CA PHE A 179 -1.85 7.15 6.69
C PHE A 179 -3.33 7.47 6.65
N VAL A 180 -4.16 6.56 7.16
CA VAL A 180 -5.58 6.81 7.42
C VAL A 180 -5.75 7.21 8.88
N LYS A 181 -6.52 8.27 9.15
CA LYS A 181 -6.83 8.68 10.52
C LYS A 181 -7.58 7.56 11.26
N ALA A 182 -7.06 7.16 12.42
CA ALA A 182 -7.76 6.30 13.37
C ALA A 182 -8.78 7.09 14.22
N HIS A 183 -8.56 8.40 14.39
CA HIS A 183 -9.50 9.29 15.08
C HIS A 183 -9.39 10.74 14.53
N PRO A 184 -10.43 11.58 14.69
CA PRO A 184 -10.49 12.91 14.06
C PRO A 184 -9.29 13.83 14.36
N ARG A 185 -8.75 13.75 15.59
CA ARG A 185 -7.61 14.54 16.08
C ARG A 185 -6.23 14.04 15.63
N GLN A 186 -6.12 12.96 14.86
CA GLN A 186 -4.82 12.41 14.47
C GLN A 186 -4.19 13.24 13.35
N GLU A 187 -3.14 14.01 13.66
CA GLU A 187 -2.45 14.84 12.67
C GLU A 187 -1.22 14.16 12.03
N TRP A 188 -0.69 13.11 12.67
CA TRP A 188 0.53 12.43 12.23
C TRP A 188 0.36 10.91 12.15
N CYS A 189 1.14 10.26 11.28
CA CYS A 189 1.04 8.81 11.09
C CYS A 189 1.46 8.00 12.32
N LYS A 190 2.35 8.54 13.18
CA LYS A 190 2.83 7.92 14.43
C LYS A 190 3.19 8.98 15.47
N PRO A 191 3.16 8.69 16.79
CA PRO A 191 3.53 9.64 17.85
C PRO A 191 4.94 10.26 17.68
N SER A 192 5.92 9.47 17.24
CA SER A 192 7.29 9.95 16.97
C SER A 192 7.36 11.02 15.88
N CYS A 193 6.41 11.05 14.95
CA CYS A 193 6.29 12.10 13.93
C CYS A 193 5.80 13.41 14.54
N GLY A 194 4.86 13.36 15.50
CA GLY A 194 4.45 14.52 16.27
C GLY A 194 5.58 15.10 17.13
N ASN A 195 6.38 14.24 17.78
CA ASN A 195 7.58 14.67 18.50
C ASN A 195 8.56 15.42 17.59
N ARG A 196 8.85 14.86 16.41
CA ARG A 196 9.74 15.47 15.42
C ARG A 196 9.20 16.81 14.90
N ALA A 197 7.89 16.93 14.69
CA ALA A 197 7.27 18.20 14.31
C ALA A 197 7.42 19.27 15.40
N ARG A 198 7.20 18.91 16.67
CA ARG A 198 7.39 19.82 17.82
C ARG A 198 8.84 20.31 17.93
N VAL A 199 9.80 19.38 17.86
CA VAL A 199 11.24 19.69 17.91
C VAL A 199 11.67 20.60 16.76
N SER A 200 11.22 20.33 15.54
CA SER A 200 11.53 21.18 14.37
C SER A 200 11.00 22.60 14.53
N ARG A 201 9.78 22.78 15.06
CA ARG A 201 9.20 24.10 15.32
C ARG A 201 9.94 24.86 16.43
N HIS A 202 10.52 24.16 17.40
CA HIS A 202 11.37 24.76 18.43
C HIS A 202 12.67 25.28 17.80
N TYR A 203 13.40 24.44 17.05
CA TYR A 203 14.62 24.87 16.38
C TYR A 203 14.41 26.04 15.43
N GLN A 204 13.36 26.01 14.59
CA GLN A 204 13.04 27.11 13.68
C GLN A 204 12.87 28.44 14.42
N ARG A 205 12.18 28.44 15.57
CA ARG A 205 12.00 29.63 16.42
C ARG A 205 13.32 30.14 17.01
N HIS A 206 14.24 29.26 17.38
CA HIS A 206 15.54 29.66 17.93
C HIS A 206 16.56 30.08 16.87
N THR A 207 16.50 29.50 15.67
CA THR A 207 17.35 29.93 14.54
C THR A 207 16.93 31.27 13.94
N THR A 208 15.64 31.62 13.99
CA THR A 208 15.16 32.94 13.55
C THR A 208 15.39 34.05 14.59
N ASN A 209 15.83 33.70 15.80
CA ASN A 209 16.05 34.64 16.91
C ASN A 209 17.53 34.79 17.26
N ARG A 210 18.42 34.41 16.33
CA ARG A 210 19.86 34.56 16.45
C ARG A 210 20.27 35.73 15.54
N PRO A 211 20.79 36.86 16.09
CA PRO A 211 21.18 38.03 15.32
C PRO A 211 22.33 37.72 14.35
#